data_AF-A0A7Y8L7S9-F1
#
_entry.id   AF-A0A7Y8L7S9-F1
#
_cell.length_a   1.000
_cell.length_b   1.000
_cell.length_c   1.000
_cell.angle_alpha   90.00
_cell.angle_beta   90.00
_cell.angle_gamma   90.00
#
_symmetry.space_group_name_H-M   'P 1'
#
loop_
_entity.id
_entity.type
_entity.pdbx_description
1 polymer ?
#
loop_
_entity_poly.entity_id
_entity_poly.type
_entity_poly.pdbx_seq_one_letter_code
_entity_poly.pdbx_strand_id
1 'polypeptide(L)'
;MKKITLSLALCGFLFVGCTNEATVSKDSVTEQKANFVAAEEIGLRKQSVKDEKIVETKGVPYSVDAPGTSKKIERSFDNAPPMIPHDTEGMLPITKDSNQCTGCHMPVVAKDMGATPIPKSHFTNLRKEMGEKGRDLGEELYQGRFNCSQCHAPQAKLDPLVKNNFKPDFKNPNAKFQSNLIDSINEGVK
;
A
#
# COMPACT_ATOMS: atom_id res chain seq x y z
N MET A 1 -64.95 0.87 61.25
CA MET A 1 -63.81 0.63 62.16
C MET A 1 -63.37 -0.83 62.09
N LYS A 2 -62.29 -1.14 61.36
CA LYS A 2 -61.22 -2.13 61.66
C LYS A 2 -60.39 -2.37 60.39
N LYS A 3 -59.07 -2.41 60.58
CA LYS A 3 -58.00 -2.47 59.57
C LYS A 3 -57.88 -3.87 58.95
N ILE A 4 -57.49 -3.97 57.67
CA ILE A 4 -56.75 -5.12 57.13
C ILE A 4 -55.73 -4.61 56.11
N THR A 5 -54.46 -4.87 56.40
CA THR A 5 -53.27 -4.70 55.53
C THR A 5 -53.23 -5.82 54.49
N LEU A 6 -52.93 -5.49 53.22
CA LEU A 6 -52.62 -6.47 52.18
C LEU A 6 -51.27 -6.13 51.54
N SER A 7 -50.38 -7.12 51.58
CA SER A 7 -48.97 -7.07 51.19
C SER A 7 -48.81 -7.07 49.67
N LEU A 8 -47.89 -6.25 49.16
CA LEU A 8 -47.57 -6.12 47.74
C LEU A 8 -46.47 -7.14 47.37
N ALA A 9 -46.79 -8.10 46.52
CA ALA A 9 -45.83 -9.04 45.96
C ALA A 9 -45.06 -8.38 44.81
N LEU A 10 -43.74 -8.25 44.95
CA LEU A 10 -42.83 -7.85 43.88
C LEU A 10 -41.93 -9.04 43.55
N CYS A 11 -42.16 -9.68 42.41
CA CYS A 11 -41.30 -10.74 41.88
C CYS A 11 -39.95 -10.13 41.43
N GLY A 12 -38.89 -10.40 42.18
CA GLY A 12 -37.51 -10.12 41.77
C GLY A 12 -36.99 -11.24 40.87
N PHE A 13 -36.61 -10.88 39.64
CA PHE A 13 -35.82 -11.74 38.75
C PHE A 13 -34.41 -11.91 39.34
N LEU A 14 -34.06 -13.14 39.74
CA LEU A 14 -32.72 -13.54 40.15
C LEU A 14 -31.86 -13.77 38.90
N PHE A 15 -30.93 -12.85 38.62
CA PHE A 15 -29.77 -13.15 37.78
C PHE A 15 -28.75 -13.90 38.65
N VAL A 16 -28.62 -15.20 38.40
CA VAL A 16 -27.59 -16.06 39.00
C VAL A 16 -26.24 -15.71 38.36
N GLY A 17 -25.39 -15.03 39.13
CA GLY A 17 -23.96 -14.89 38.80
C GLY A 17 -23.21 -16.14 39.24
N CYS A 18 -22.46 -16.76 38.32
CA CYS A 18 -21.47 -17.79 38.66
C CYS A 18 -20.26 -17.12 39.32
N THR A 19 -20.16 -17.21 40.65
CA THR A 19 -18.89 -17.01 41.36
C THR A 19 -18.11 -18.32 41.33
N ASN A 20 -17.11 -18.41 40.44
CA ASN A 20 -16.13 -19.49 40.49
C ASN A 20 -15.00 -19.11 41.45
N GLU A 21 -15.17 -19.39 42.74
CA GLU A 21 -14.03 -19.66 43.63
C GLU A 21 -13.56 -21.10 43.36
N ALA A 22 -12.79 -21.27 42.29
CA ALA A 22 -11.98 -22.46 42.13
C ALA A 22 -10.64 -22.20 42.83
N THR A 23 -10.48 -22.80 44.01
CA THR A 23 -9.18 -22.94 44.68
C THR A 23 -8.25 -23.74 43.76
N VAL A 24 -7.38 -23.05 43.02
CA VAL A 24 -6.33 -23.67 42.22
C VAL A 24 -5.29 -24.25 43.19
N SER A 25 -5.15 -25.57 43.13
CA SER A 25 -4.09 -26.33 43.82
C SER A 25 -2.73 -25.69 43.55
N LYS A 26 -1.96 -25.45 44.61
CA LYS A 26 -0.53 -25.15 44.55
C LYS A 26 0.22 -26.44 44.19
N ASP A 27 -0.02 -26.96 42.99
CA ASP A 27 0.91 -27.90 42.37
C ASP A 27 1.91 -27.10 41.55
N SER A 28 3.18 -27.34 41.87
CA SER A 28 4.37 -26.72 41.36
C SER A 28 4.39 -26.63 39.83
N VAL A 29 3.87 -25.53 39.29
CA VAL A 29 4.36 -25.01 38.02
C VAL A 29 5.66 -24.32 38.37
N THR A 30 6.78 -24.96 38.04
CA THR A 30 8.07 -24.30 37.95
C THR A 30 7.83 -22.97 37.24
N GLU A 31 8.04 -21.85 37.93
CA GLU A 31 8.05 -20.53 37.29
C GLU A 31 9.11 -20.60 36.20
N GLN A 32 8.72 -20.94 34.98
CA GLN A 32 9.45 -20.52 33.82
C GLN A 32 9.37 -19.01 33.87
N LYS A 33 10.44 -18.41 34.38
CA LYS A 33 10.76 -17.01 34.29
C LYS A 33 10.86 -16.68 32.79
N ALA A 34 9.71 -16.60 32.14
CA ALA A 34 9.62 -16.16 30.76
C ALA A 34 10.06 -14.71 30.79
N ASN A 35 11.20 -14.43 30.17
CA ASN A 35 11.63 -13.06 29.94
C ASN A 35 10.62 -12.43 28.97
N PHE A 36 9.59 -11.79 29.54
CA PHE A 36 8.62 -11.05 28.74
C PHE A 36 9.34 -9.82 28.17
N VAL A 37 9.38 -9.76 26.84
CA VAL A 37 9.86 -8.58 26.10
C VAL A 37 8.78 -7.50 26.21
N ALA A 38 9.17 -6.27 26.55
CA ALA A 38 8.20 -5.18 26.66
C ALA A 38 7.58 -4.87 25.29
N ALA A 39 6.32 -4.41 25.25
CA ALA A 39 5.62 -4.13 23.99
C ALA A 39 6.37 -3.09 23.13
N GLU A 40 7.04 -2.14 23.79
CA GLU A 40 7.86 -1.08 23.20
C GLU A 40 9.16 -1.60 22.56
N GLU A 41 9.60 -2.81 22.92
CA GLU A 41 10.83 -3.43 22.40
C GLU A 41 10.57 -4.25 21.13
N ILE A 42 9.34 -4.72 20.92
CA ILE A 42 8.94 -5.57 19.79
C ILE A 42 8.66 -4.73 18.53
N GLY A 43 8.15 -3.51 18.70
CA GLY A 43 7.74 -2.64 17.61
C GLY A 43 8.82 -1.67 17.11
N LEU A 44 8.57 -1.07 15.94
CA LEU A 44 9.35 0.10 15.47
C LEU A 44 9.03 1.36 16.28
N ARG A 45 7.82 1.42 16.84
CA ARG A 45 7.42 2.43 17.83
C ARG A 45 8.08 2.08 19.17
N LYS A 46 9.06 2.90 19.59
CA LYS A 46 9.78 2.74 20.87
C LYS A 46 9.07 3.38 22.07
N GLN A 47 7.81 3.76 21.89
CA GLN A 47 6.96 4.41 22.89
C GLN A 47 5.73 3.54 23.16
N SER A 48 5.11 3.75 24.33
CA SER A 48 3.93 2.98 24.71
C SER A 48 2.77 3.20 23.74
N VAL A 49 2.07 2.11 23.42
CA VAL A 49 0.85 2.13 22.58
C VAL A 49 -0.33 2.77 23.34
N LYS A 50 -0.22 2.92 24.66
CA LYS A 50 -1.28 3.51 25.50
C LYS A 50 -1.21 5.03 25.61
N ASP A 51 -0.14 5.65 25.12
CA ASP A 51 0.07 7.09 25.19
C ASP A 51 0.29 7.68 23.80
N GLU A 52 -0.64 8.54 23.38
CA GLU A 52 -0.60 9.26 22.11
C GLU A 52 -0.16 10.73 22.27
N LYS A 53 0.09 11.20 23.50
CA LYS A 53 0.53 12.60 23.74
C LYS A 53 1.98 12.85 23.33
N ILE A 54 2.78 11.79 23.20
CA ILE A 54 4.23 11.85 22.93
C ILE A 54 4.55 11.56 21.44
N VAL A 55 3.55 11.21 20.62
CA VAL A 55 3.74 10.90 19.20
C VAL A 55 3.42 12.12 18.36
N GLU A 56 4.43 12.96 18.12
CA GLU A 56 4.34 13.91 17.00
C GLU A 56 4.49 13.15 15.68
N THR A 57 3.37 13.02 14.95
CA THR A 57 3.43 12.55 13.56
C THR A 57 4.09 13.64 12.71
N LYS A 58 5.39 13.49 12.45
CA LYS A 58 6.05 14.31 11.43
C LYS A 58 5.34 14.06 10.10
N GLY A 59 4.96 15.13 9.41
CA GLY A 59 4.38 15.04 8.07
C GLY A 59 5.29 14.25 7.14
N VAL A 60 4.69 13.57 6.15
CA VAL A 60 5.43 12.81 5.14
C VAL A 60 5.75 13.74 3.97
N PRO A 61 6.99 14.25 3.84
CA PRO A 61 7.33 15.16 2.76
C PRO A 61 7.36 14.41 1.43
N TYR A 62 6.61 14.87 0.43
CA TYR A 62 6.71 14.38 -0.94
C TYR A 62 7.57 15.32 -1.80
N SER A 63 7.90 14.89 -3.02
CA SER A 63 8.51 15.79 -3.99
C SER A 63 7.56 16.93 -4.34
N VAL A 64 8.08 18.16 -4.32
CA VAL A 64 7.41 19.38 -4.80
C VAL A 64 8.03 19.85 -6.12
N ASP A 65 8.94 19.06 -6.68
CA ASP A 65 9.64 19.39 -7.91
C ASP A 65 8.66 19.24 -9.07
N ALA A 66 8.62 20.24 -9.96
CA ALA A 66 7.75 20.20 -11.12
C ALA A 66 8.12 19.05 -12.07
N PRO A 67 7.17 18.56 -12.89
CA PRO A 67 7.48 17.65 -13.98
C PRO A 67 8.61 18.20 -14.86
N GLY A 68 9.59 17.36 -15.20
CA GLY A 68 10.75 17.74 -16.02
C GLY A 68 11.96 18.29 -15.25
N THR A 69 11.81 18.73 -13.99
CA THR A 69 12.94 19.21 -13.18
C THR A 69 13.52 18.16 -12.24
N SER A 70 12.75 17.09 -11.97
CA SER A 70 13.13 16.00 -11.08
C SER A 70 14.08 14.98 -11.73
N LYS A 71 14.83 14.23 -10.90
CA LYS A 71 15.66 13.11 -11.36
C LYS A 71 14.85 11.82 -11.39
N LYS A 72 15.03 11.02 -12.45
CA LYS A 72 14.43 9.68 -12.54
C LYS A 72 14.90 8.78 -11.40
N ILE A 73 13.96 8.02 -10.84
CA ILE A 73 14.23 7.02 -9.80
C ILE A 73 14.46 5.67 -10.50
N GLU A 74 15.51 4.94 -10.10
CA GLU A 74 15.74 3.57 -10.59
C GLU A 74 14.55 2.67 -10.18
N ARG A 75 14.06 1.84 -11.11
CA ARG A 75 12.99 0.87 -10.82
C ARG A 75 13.43 -0.09 -9.71
N SER A 76 12.46 -0.61 -8.96
CA SER A 76 12.76 -1.54 -7.86
C SER A 76 13.26 -2.90 -8.35
N PHE A 77 12.84 -3.36 -9.53
CA PHE A 77 13.28 -4.58 -10.21
C PHE A 77 12.85 -4.52 -11.69
N ASP A 78 13.25 -5.50 -12.50
CA ASP A 78 12.93 -5.52 -13.94
C ASP A 78 11.40 -5.44 -14.17
N ASN A 79 10.98 -4.51 -15.03
CA ASN A 79 9.59 -4.17 -15.31
C ASN A 79 8.70 -3.71 -14.12
N ALA A 80 9.22 -3.54 -12.90
CA ALA A 80 8.48 -2.96 -11.78
C ALA A 80 7.94 -1.56 -12.13
N PRO A 81 6.69 -1.16 -11.84
CA PRO A 81 6.22 0.19 -12.13
C PRO A 81 7.19 1.25 -11.57
N PRO A 82 7.68 2.21 -12.38
CA PRO A 82 8.57 3.26 -11.89
C PRO A 82 7.82 4.18 -10.93
N MET A 83 8.51 4.59 -9.88
CA MET A 83 8.00 5.60 -8.96
C MET A 83 7.99 6.99 -9.62
N ILE A 84 7.05 7.83 -9.21
CA ILE A 84 6.89 9.18 -9.76
C ILE A 84 7.90 10.11 -9.05
N PRO A 85 8.82 10.76 -9.80
CA PRO A 85 9.88 11.59 -9.22
C PRO A 85 9.50 13.07 -8.99
N HIS A 86 8.35 13.50 -9.50
CA HIS A 86 7.86 14.88 -9.45
C HIS A 86 6.57 14.97 -8.60
N ASP A 87 6.13 16.20 -8.38
CA ASP A 87 4.86 16.49 -7.72
C ASP A 87 3.67 16.00 -8.56
N THR A 88 2.62 15.53 -7.88
CA THR A 88 1.37 15.05 -8.46
C THR A 88 0.15 15.83 -7.97
N GLU A 89 0.35 16.88 -7.17
CA GLU A 89 -0.74 17.74 -6.71
C GLU A 89 -1.53 18.33 -7.90
N GLY A 90 -2.86 18.31 -7.80
CA GLY A 90 -3.75 18.72 -8.88
C GLY A 90 -3.86 17.77 -10.08
N MET A 91 -3.02 16.72 -10.17
CA MET A 91 -3.12 15.69 -11.23
C MET A 91 -3.97 14.48 -10.82
N LEU A 92 -4.24 14.35 -9.52
CA LEU A 92 -5.04 13.31 -8.91
C LEU A 92 -6.27 13.93 -8.23
N PRO A 93 -7.43 13.23 -8.19
CA PRO A 93 -7.66 11.89 -8.73
C PRO A 93 -7.82 11.87 -10.26
N ILE A 94 -7.43 10.76 -10.89
CA ILE A 94 -7.76 10.48 -12.31
C ILE A 94 -9.25 10.12 -12.40
N THR A 95 -9.97 10.80 -13.29
CA THR A 95 -11.39 10.52 -13.57
C THR A 95 -11.53 9.93 -14.96
N LYS A 96 -12.68 9.33 -15.29
CA LYS A 96 -12.93 8.73 -16.62
C LYS A 96 -12.62 9.69 -17.77
N ASP A 97 -12.92 10.98 -17.59
CA ASP A 97 -12.83 12.00 -18.64
C ASP A 97 -11.59 12.88 -18.51
N SER A 98 -10.74 12.68 -17.48
CA SER A 98 -9.56 13.51 -17.25
C SER A 98 -8.41 12.72 -16.64
N ASN A 99 -7.30 12.71 -17.38
CA ASN A 99 -6.00 12.18 -16.95
C ASN A 99 -4.90 13.16 -17.35
N GLN A 100 -4.34 13.88 -16.37
CA GLN A 100 -3.28 14.85 -16.63
C GLN A 100 -1.95 14.19 -17.01
N CYS A 101 -1.73 12.93 -16.60
CA CYS A 101 -0.51 12.20 -16.89
C CYS A 101 -0.32 11.98 -18.40
N THR A 102 -1.40 11.73 -19.14
CA THR A 102 -1.35 11.48 -20.59
C THR A 102 -0.98 12.73 -21.39
N GLY A 103 -1.19 13.93 -20.85
CA GLY A 103 -0.77 15.18 -21.50
C GLY A 103 0.75 15.32 -21.65
N CYS A 104 1.54 14.59 -20.84
CA CYS A 104 3.00 14.60 -20.92
C CYS A 104 3.58 13.24 -21.29
N HIS A 105 2.99 12.13 -20.85
CA HIS A 105 3.62 10.81 -20.99
C HIS A 105 3.21 10.03 -22.24
N MET A 106 2.17 10.48 -22.98
CA MET A 106 1.81 9.82 -24.24
C MET A 106 2.98 9.86 -25.24
N PRO A 107 3.28 8.76 -25.96
CA PRO A 107 4.45 8.70 -26.85
C PRO A 107 4.55 9.86 -27.86
N VAL A 108 3.41 10.32 -28.36
CA VAL A 108 3.30 11.42 -29.34
C VAL A 108 3.74 12.79 -28.81
N VAL A 109 3.73 13.01 -27.49
CA VAL A 109 4.12 14.31 -26.86
C VAL A 109 5.31 14.18 -25.89
N ALA A 110 5.62 12.98 -25.41
CA ALA A 110 6.57 12.79 -24.32
C ALA A 110 7.97 13.32 -24.61
N LYS A 111 8.43 13.18 -25.86
CA LYS A 111 9.73 13.71 -26.26
C LYS A 111 9.79 15.23 -26.13
N ASP A 112 8.75 15.93 -26.58
CA ASP A 112 8.69 17.40 -26.58
C ASP A 112 8.52 17.93 -25.15
N MET A 113 7.85 17.16 -24.28
CA MET A 113 7.69 17.45 -22.86
C MET A 113 8.90 17.03 -22.00
N GLY A 114 9.92 16.41 -22.59
CA GLY A 114 11.07 15.86 -21.84
C GLY A 114 10.70 14.73 -20.86
N ALA A 115 9.54 14.09 -21.07
CA ALA A 115 9.00 13.04 -20.24
C ALA A 115 9.40 11.64 -20.75
N THR A 116 9.42 10.65 -19.85
CA THR A 116 9.57 9.24 -20.27
C THR A 116 8.25 8.78 -20.92
N PRO A 117 8.26 8.31 -22.18
CA PRO A 117 7.04 7.85 -22.83
C PRO A 117 6.48 6.60 -22.14
N ILE A 118 5.16 6.48 -22.10
CA ILE A 118 4.47 5.26 -21.67
C ILE A 118 4.94 4.10 -22.59
N PRO A 119 5.42 2.97 -22.04
CA PRO A 119 5.92 1.87 -22.85
C PRO A 119 4.78 1.11 -23.54
N LYS A 120 5.10 0.39 -24.62
CA LYS A 120 4.15 -0.40 -25.44
C LYS A 120 3.25 -1.31 -24.61
N SER A 121 3.71 -1.78 -23.45
CA SER A 121 2.90 -2.62 -22.55
C SER A 121 1.58 -1.98 -22.11
N HIS A 122 1.48 -0.65 -22.08
CA HIS A 122 0.24 0.04 -21.73
C HIS A 122 -0.75 0.15 -22.88
N PHE A 123 -0.28 -0.08 -24.10
CA PHE A 123 -1.07 -0.16 -25.32
C PHE A 123 -1.39 -1.61 -25.65
N THR A 124 -1.17 -2.53 -24.72
CA THR A 124 -1.41 -3.96 -24.92
C THR A 124 -2.39 -4.51 -23.89
N ASN A 125 -3.50 -5.10 -24.35
CA ASN A 125 -4.43 -5.83 -23.50
C ASN A 125 -3.98 -7.29 -23.32
N LEU A 126 -3.32 -7.56 -22.19
CA LEU A 126 -2.75 -8.87 -21.86
C LEU A 126 -3.77 -9.93 -21.38
N ARG A 127 -5.07 -9.66 -21.44
CA ARG A 127 -6.10 -10.65 -21.05
C ARG A 127 -6.16 -11.78 -22.08
N LYS A 128 -6.19 -13.03 -21.60
CA LYS A 128 -6.17 -14.26 -22.43
C LYS A 128 -7.23 -14.28 -23.52
N GLU A 129 -8.40 -13.72 -23.23
CA GLU A 129 -9.57 -13.69 -24.12
C GLU A 129 -9.35 -12.88 -25.41
N MET A 130 -8.33 -12.02 -25.45
CA MET A 130 -8.04 -11.14 -26.60
C MET A 130 -7.19 -11.80 -27.70
N GLY A 131 -6.67 -13.02 -27.48
CA GLY A 131 -5.78 -13.71 -28.42
C GLY A 131 -4.47 -12.94 -28.70
N GLU A 132 -3.70 -13.38 -29.71
CA GLU A 132 -2.46 -12.69 -30.11
C GLU A 132 -2.74 -11.44 -30.98
N LYS A 133 -3.75 -11.52 -31.85
CA LYS A 133 -4.08 -10.47 -32.82
C LYS A 133 -4.84 -9.28 -32.20
N GLY A 134 -5.47 -9.44 -31.04
CA GLY A 134 -6.19 -8.39 -30.31
C GLY A 134 -5.43 -7.87 -29.07
N ARG A 135 -4.16 -8.24 -28.92
CA ARG A 135 -3.32 -7.82 -27.80
C ARG A 135 -2.86 -6.37 -27.97
N ASP A 136 -2.43 -5.96 -29.15
CA ASP A 136 -1.85 -4.64 -29.41
C ASP A 136 -2.93 -3.64 -29.88
N LEU A 137 -3.09 -2.53 -29.16
CA LEU A 137 -4.02 -1.44 -29.46
C LEU A 137 -3.35 -0.31 -30.26
N GLY A 138 -2.12 -0.52 -30.73
CA GLY A 138 -1.35 0.47 -31.47
C GLY A 138 -0.97 1.64 -30.58
N GLU A 139 -1.52 2.81 -30.87
CA GLU A 139 -1.27 4.05 -30.12
C GLU A 139 -2.37 4.36 -29.09
N GLU A 140 -3.42 3.53 -29.03
CA GLU A 140 -4.52 3.73 -28.07
C GLU A 140 -4.18 3.14 -26.70
N LEU A 141 -4.21 3.98 -25.67
CA LEU A 141 -3.97 3.55 -24.30
C LEU A 141 -5.03 2.52 -23.88
N TYR A 142 -4.58 1.35 -23.40
CA TYR A 142 -5.49 0.36 -22.87
C TYR A 142 -6.20 0.91 -21.64
N GLN A 143 -7.53 0.97 -21.69
CA GLN A 143 -8.35 1.54 -20.62
C GLN A 143 -8.17 0.83 -19.26
N GLY A 144 -7.76 -0.45 -19.26
CA GLY A 144 -7.38 -1.17 -18.04
C GLY A 144 -6.11 -0.65 -17.34
N ARG A 145 -5.37 0.26 -17.98
CA ARG A 145 -4.17 0.93 -17.44
C ARG A 145 -4.28 2.46 -17.46
N PHE A 146 -5.48 2.98 -17.68
CA PHE A 146 -5.75 4.41 -17.72
C PHE A 146 -5.54 5.09 -16.36
N ASN A 147 -5.88 4.41 -15.26
CA ASN A 147 -5.67 4.95 -13.91
C ASN A 147 -4.25 4.65 -13.42
N CYS A 148 -3.33 5.56 -13.70
CA CYS A 148 -1.88 5.41 -13.46
C CYS A 148 -1.56 5.22 -11.98
N SER A 149 -2.29 5.88 -11.08
CA SER A 149 -2.06 5.84 -9.62
C SER A 149 -2.36 4.49 -8.97
N GLN A 150 -2.94 3.53 -9.71
CA GLN A 150 -3.10 2.16 -9.21
C GLN A 150 -1.77 1.40 -9.12
N CYS A 151 -0.76 1.80 -9.90
CA CYS A 151 0.53 1.12 -9.96
C CYS A 151 1.71 2.06 -9.72
N HIS A 152 1.60 3.32 -10.14
CA HIS A 152 2.64 4.32 -9.96
C HIS A 152 2.31 5.20 -8.75
N ALA A 153 3.27 5.38 -7.85
CA ALA A 153 3.10 6.26 -6.71
C ALA A 153 4.26 7.26 -6.60
N PRO A 154 4.02 8.46 -6.05
CA PRO A 154 5.09 9.36 -5.65
C PRO A 154 5.87 8.79 -4.46
N GLN A 155 7.15 9.14 -4.36
CA GLN A 155 8.00 8.73 -3.24
C GLN A 155 8.10 9.86 -2.21
N ALA A 156 7.96 9.49 -0.94
CA ALA A 156 8.26 10.38 0.16
C ALA A 156 9.78 10.57 0.29
N LYS A 157 10.20 11.78 0.69
CA LYS A 157 11.60 12.13 0.99
C LYS A 157 11.94 11.68 2.42
N LEU A 158 11.85 10.37 2.67
CA LEU A 158 12.12 9.75 3.96
C LEU A 158 12.98 8.50 3.79
N ASP A 159 13.85 8.25 4.77
CA ASP A 159 14.56 7.00 4.84
C ASP A 159 13.63 5.87 5.32
N PRO A 160 13.76 4.64 4.78
CA PRO A 160 13.06 3.49 5.30
C PRO A 160 13.36 3.27 6.79
N LEU A 161 12.34 2.99 7.60
CA LEU A 161 12.49 2.74 9.04
C LEU A 161 13.40 1.54 9.34
N VAL A 162 13.45 0.57 8.43
CA VAL A 162 14.32 -0.61 8.49
C VAL A 162 14.93 -0.83 7.12
N LYS A 163 16.21 -1.19 7.10
CA LYS A 163 16.94 -1.51 5.87
C LYS A 163 16.31 -2.71 5.16
N ASN A 164 16.05 -2.55 3.86
CA ASN A 164 15.72 -3.65 2.97
C ASN A 164 17.01 -4.20 2.32
N ASN A 165 17.23 -5.51 2.37
CA ASN A 165 18.40 -6.18 1.80
C ASN A 165 18.16 -6.74 0.38
N PHE A 166 16.97 -6.54 -0.18
CA PHE A 166 16.66 -6.90 -1.56
C PHE A 166 17.62 -6.22 -2.53
N LYS A 167 18.07 -6.97 -3.53
CA LYS A 167 18.90 -6.47 -4.64
C LYS A 167 18.23 -6.85 -5.95
N PRO A 168 17.84 -5.88 -6.78
CA PRO A 168 17.30 -6.21 -8.09
C PRO A 168 18.36 -6.82 -8.99
N ASP A 169 17.92 -7.77 -9.81
CA ASP A 169 18.65 -8.25 -10.97
C ASP A 169 18.01 -7.65 -12.22
N PHE A 170 18.84 -7.05 -13.07
CA PHE A 170 18.42 -6.45 -14.33
C PHE A 170 19.20 -7.12 -15.46
N LYS A 171 18.50 -7.86 -16.32
CA LYS A 171 19.12 -8.50 -17.49
C LYS A 171 19.71 -7.47 -18.47
N ASN A 172 19.13 -6.27 -18.51
CA ASN A 172 19.57 -5.15 -19.33
C ASN A 172 19.74 -3.89 -18.45
N PRO A 173 20.89 -3.20 -18.46
CA PRO A 173 21.08 -1.97 -17.70
C PRO A 173 20.04 -0.88 -17.98
N ASN A 174 19.49 -0.82 -19.21
CA ASN A 174 18.45 0.13 -19.58
C ASN A 174 17.10 -0.16 -18.89
N ALA A 175 16.87 -1.41 -18.45
CA ALA A 175 15.64 -1.81 -17.77
C ALA A 175 15.44 -1.11 -16.41
N LYS A 176 16.49 -0.45 -15.88
CA LYS A 176 16.39 0.43 -14.71
C LYS A 176 15.45 1.62 -14.91
N PHE A 177 15.29 2.08 -16.15
CA PHE A 177 14.53 3.29 -16.48
C PHE A 177 13.51 3.09 -17.62
N GLN A 178 13.50 1.93 -18.26
CA GLN A 178 12.60 1.59 -19.37
C GLN A 178 12.01 0.19 -19.17
N SER A 179 10.88 -0.09 -19.80
CA SER A 179 10.24 -1.41 -19.74
C SER A 179 10.45 -2.14 -21.06
N ASN A 180 10.85 -3.40 -20.98
CA ASN A 180 10.93 -4.37 -22.08
C ASN A 180 9.83 -5.45 -21.95
N LEU A 181 8.81 -5.21 -21.13
CA LEU A 181 7.83 -6.23 -20.74
C LEU A 181 7.18 -6.93 -21.94
N ILE A 182 6.84 -6.21 -23.01
CA ILE A 182 6.20 -6.84 -24.18
C ILE A 182 7.10 -7.84 -24.89
N ASP A 183 8.41 -7.59 -24.88
CA ASP A 183 9.38 -8.47 -25.51
C ASP A 183 9.69 -9.68 -24.61
N SER A 184 9.63 -9.50 -23.29
CA SER A 184 10.05 -10.51 -22.32
C SER A 184 8.92 -11.27 -21.62
N ILE A 185 7.65 -10.88 -21.80
CA ILE A 185 6.52 -11.43 -21.02
C ILE A 185 6.31 -12.94 -21.22
N ASN A 186 6.69 -13.47 -22.39
CA ASN A 186 6.57 -14.89 -22.71
C ASN A 186 7.88 -15.67 -22.43
N GLU A 187 8.90 -15.03 -21.85
CA GLU A 187 10.11 -15.74 -21.48
C GLU A 187 9.79 -16.84 -20.46
N GLY A 188 10.19 -18.08 -20.78
CA GLY A 188 9.95 -19.24 -19.92
C GLY A 188 8.56 -19.86 -20.06
N VAL A 189 7.68 -19.31 -20.92
CA VAL A 189 6.42 -19.96 -21.30
C VAL A 189 6.74 -21.01 -22.39
N LYS A 190 6.49 -22.28 -22.08
CA LYS A 190 6.55 -23.41 -23.03
C LYS A 190 5.15 -23.84 -23.44
#